data_AF-A0A1A6FJ56-F1
#
_entry.id   AF-A0A1A6FJ56-F1
#
_cell.length_a   1.000
_cell.length_b   1.000
_cell.length_c   1.000
_cell.angle_alpha   90.00
_cell.angle_beta   90.00
_cell.angle_gamma   90.00
#
_symmetry.space_group_name_H-M   'P 1'
#
loop_
_entity.id
_entity.type
_entity.pdbx_description
1 polymer ?
#
loop_
_entity_poly.entity_id
_entity_poly.type
_entity_poly.pdbx_seq_one_letter_code
_entity_poly.pdbx_strand_id
1 'polypeptide(L)'
;MKAHSTRRTILAGLAATPIAGLPALAAGGELATLIARHSSAGEIFGAAYDELDRVERAWFKSEHGFTIPIFIGGSAGSENGPDEVREFIAGAYRHNREALERLACIEPELAEQMRRALDAKEAENLAMAGALFAEEDERKEAFGLGPALRRYHEAEEAEEEAALALCSYRCRSLEEARIKAAAILESAIADEFRNKFCVAFLESFLEAGA
;
A
#
# COMPACT_ATOMS: atom_id res chain seq x y z
N MET A 1 9.33 -2.00 8.43
CA MET A 1 8.48 -0.80 8.62
C MET A 1 9.34 0.45 8.62
N LYS A 2 9.41 1.17 7.48
CA LYS A 2 9.98 2.52 7.44
C LYS A 2 9.00 3.48 8.12
N ALA A 3 9.53 4.48 8.83
CA ALA A 3 8.76 5.37 9.69
C ALA A 3 7.77 6.25 8.89
N HIS A 4 6.47 5.95 8.99
CA HIS A 4 5.36 6.81 8.53
C HIS A 4 4.76 7.65 9.68
N SER A 5 5.53 7.80 10.78
CA SER A 5 5.19 8.56 12.00
C SER A 5 4.84 10.03 11.78
N THR A 6 5.00 10.57 10.57
CA THR A 6 4.82 11.99 10.26
C THR A 6 3.37 12.38 9.94
N ARG A 7 2.52 11.47 9.44
CA ARG A 7 1.11 11.80 9.09
C ARG A 7 0.20 11.99 10.31
N ARG A 8 0.59 11.44 11.46
CA ARG A 8 -0.24 11.33 12.69
C ARG A 8 -0.41 12.64 13.46
N THR A 9 0.32 13.70 13.13
CA THR A 9 0.33 14.95 13.92
C THR A 9 -0.58 16.04 13.33
N ILE A 10 -1.04 15.92 12.09
CA ILE A 10 -1.70 17.05 11.39
C ILE A 10 -3.24 16.92 11.39
N LEU A 11 -3.81 15.72 11.31
CA LEU A 11 -5.27 15.55 11.19
C LEU A 11 -6.07 15.88 12.47
N ALA A 12 -5.45 15.85 13.65
CA ALA A 12 -6.12 16.21 14.90
C ALA A 12 -6.26 17.73 15.13
N GLY A 13 -5.75 18.57 14.21
CA GLY A 13 -5.73 20.02 14.33
C GLY A 13 -6.60 20.79 13.33
N LEU A 14 -7.37 20.12 12.46
CA LEU A 14 -8.24 20.77 11.47
C LEU A 14 -9.62 21.12 12.07
N ALA A 15 -9.62 21.83 13.20
CA ALA A 15 -10.73 22.71 13.47
C ALA A 15 -10.59 23.86 12.47
N ALA A 16 -11.47 23.90 11.46
CA ALA A 16 -11.54 24.95 10.45
C ALA A 16 -11.39 26.34 11.08
N THR A 17 -10.17 26.86 11.13
CA THR A 17 -9.93 28.27 11.39
C THR A 17 -10.32 29.00 10.13
N PRO A 18 -11.39 29.82 10.13
CA PRO A 18 -11.68 30.66 8.99
C PRO A 18 -10.49 31.60 8.82
N ILE A 19 -9.81 31.53 7.67
CA ILE A 19 -8.89 32.59 7.25
C ILE A 19 -9.76 33.83 7.07
N ALA A 20 -9.74 34.71 8.08
CA ALA A 20 -10.33 36.03 8.01
C ALA A 20 -9.56 36.82 6.93
N GLY A 21 -10.06 36.79 5.69
CA GLY A 21 -9.43 37.48 4.56
C GLY A 21 -9.66 36.85 3.19
N LEU A 22 -10.07 35.57 3.11
CA LEU A 22 -10.52 35.01 1.84
C LEU A 22 -11.94 35.53 1.54
N PRO A 23 -12.20 36.12 0.36
CA PRO A 23 -13.55 36.45 -0.04
C PRO A 23 -14.37 35.16 0.06
N ALA A 24 -15.53 35.24 0.71
CA ALA A 24 -16.46 34.13 0.86
C ALA A 24 -16.52 33.39 -0.48
N LEU A 25 -15.98 32.16 -0.50
CA LEU A 25 -15.97 31.27 -1.66
C LEU A 25 -17.34 31.40 -2.32
N ALA A 26 -17.39 31.99 -3.52
CA ALA A 26 -18.63 32.11 -4.25
C ALA A 26 -19.18 30.69 -4.41
N ALA A 27 -20.17 30.36 -3.59
CA ALA A 27 -20.75 29.04 -3.52
C ALA A 27 -21.32 28.72 -4.90
N GLY A 28 -20.70 27.77 -5.62
CA GLY A 28 -21.22 27.27 -6.89
C GLY A 28 -20.22 27.03 -8.02
N GLY A 29 -18.91 27.24 -7.83
CA GLY A 29 -17.89 26.95 -8.85
C GLY A 29 -17.42 25.50 -8.90
N GLU A 30 -16.95 25.06 -10.08
CA GLU A 30 -16.32 23.75 -10.31
C GLU A 30 -15.10 23.53 -9.38
N LEU A 31 -14.24 24.54 -9.21
CA LEU A 31 -13.09 24.49 -8.31
C LEU A 31 -13.50 24.26 -6.84
N ALA A 32 -14.55 24.94 -6.36
CA ALA A 32 -15.03 24.75 -4.99
C ALA A 32 -15.57 23.33 -4.77
N THR A 33 -16.19 22.74 -5.80
CA THR A 33 -16.65 21.34 -5.78
C THR A 33 -15.47 20.36 -5.71
N LEU A 34 -14.40 20.61 -6.47
CA LEU A 34 -13.18 19.78 -6.43
C LEU A 34 -12.47 19.87 -5.08
N ILE A 35 -12.37 21.06 -4.49
CA ILE A 35 -11.78 21.26 -3.15
C ILE A 35 -12.60 20.49 -2.11
N ALA A 36 -13.93 20.62 -2.13
CA ALA A 36 -14.81 19.91 -1.21
C ALA A 36 -14.72 18.38 -1.37
N ARG A 37 -14.68 17.87 -2.62
CA ARG A 37 -14.49 16.44 -2.91
C ARG A 37 -13.16 15.94 -2.36
N HIS A 38 -12.08 16.67 -2.58
CA HIS A 38 -10.75 16.33 -2.09
C HIS A 38 -10.71 16.29 -0.56
N SER A 39 -11.23 17.32 0.11
CA SER A 39 -11.32 17.37 1.58
C SER A 39 -12.09 16.16 2.14
N SER A 40 -13.25 15.86 1.55
CA SER A 40 -14.08 14.74 1.98
C SER A 40 -13.40 13.38 1.74
N ALA A 41 -12.71 13.21 0.60
CA ALA A 41 -11.95 11.99 0.32
C ALA A 41 -10.80 11.81 1.30
N GLY A 42 -10.09 12.88 1.65
CA GLY A 42 -9.03 12.87 2.66
C GLY A 42 -9.52 12.47 4.05
N GLU A 43 -10.70 12.95 4.48
CA GLU A 43 -11.31 12.53 5.74
C GLU A 43 -11.66 11.03 5.76
N ILE A 44 -12.24 10.54 4.67
CA ILE A 44 -12.60 9.12 4.50
C ILE A 44 -11.33 8.25 4.52
N PHE A 45 -10.30 8.66 3.79
CA PHE A 45 -9.01 7.97 3.75
C PHE A 45 -8.34 7.95 5.13
N GLY A 46 -8.32 9.08 5.84
CA GLY A 46 -7.80 9.15 7.21
C GLY A 46 -8.51 8.18 8.17
N ALA A 47 -9.85 8.11 8.09
CA ALA A 47 -10.63 7.18 8.90
C ALA A 47 -10.36 5.70 8.54
N ALA A 48 -10.23 5.39 7.25
CA ALA A 48 -9.90 4.04 6.78
C ALA A 48 -8.49 3.60 7.21
N TYR A 49 -7.51 4.52 7.17
CA TYR A 49 -6.16 4.29 7.67
C TYR A 49 -6.14 4.02 9.18
N ASP A 50 -6.87 4.80 9.98
CA ASP A 50 -6.96 4.60 11.43
C ASP A 50 -7.63 3.26 11.78
N GLU A 51 -8.65 2.86 11.01
CA GLU A 51 -9.25 1.53 11.13
C GLU A 51 -8.23 0.42 10.83
N LEU A 52 -7.50 0.53 9.71
CA LEU A 52 -6.49 -0.44 9.31
C LEU A 52 -5.36 -0.55 10.35
N ASP A 53 -4.76 0.56 10.79
CA ASP A 53 -3.69 0.58 11.82
C ASP A 53 -4.17 -0.10 13.11
N ARG A 54 -5.44 0.12 13.51
CA ARG A 54 -6.02 -0.53 14.69
C ARG A 54 -6.16 -2.04 14.49
N VAL A 55 -6.68 -2.48 13.35
CA VAL A 55 -6.92 -3.91 13.07
C VAL A 55 -5.60 -4.65 12.87
N GLU A 56 -4.64 -4.09 12.13
CA GLU A 56 -3.30 -4.66 11.95
C GLU A 56 -2.58 -4.84 13.29
N ARG A 57 -2.58 -3.80 14.14
CA ARG A 57 -1.98 -3.92 15.48
C ARG A 57 -2.63 -5.01 16.32
N ALA A 58 -3.93 -5.22 16.18
CA ALA A 58 -4.62 -6.30 16.89
C ALA A 58 -4.21 -7.67 16.32
N TRP A 59 -4.14 -7.80 15.00
CA TRP A 59 -3.71 -9.01 14.29
C TRP A 59 -2.28 -9.43 14.63
N PHE A 60 -1.33 -8.48 14.62
CA PHE A 60 0.07 -8.79 14.94
C PHE A 60 0.28 -9.16 16.41
N LYS A 61 -0.60 -8.70 17.31
CA LYS A 61 -0.53 -9.06 18.73
C LYS A 61 -1.04 -10.46 19.03
N SER A 62 -1.83 -11.08 18.16
CA SER A 62 -2.38 -12.42 18.36
C SER A 62 -1.45 -13.55 17.90
N GLU A 63 -0.15 -13.27 17.76
CA GLU A 63 0.91 -14.23 17.41
C GLU A 63 0.55 -15.07 16.17
N HIS A 64 0.19 -14.39 15.09
CA HIS A 64 -0.10 -15.02 13.81
C HIS A 64 1.16 -15.09 12.94
N GLY A 65 1.33 -16.24 12.29
CA GLY A 65 2.47 -16.59 11.47
C GLY A 65 2.58 -18.10 11.36
N PHE A 66 3.01 -18.59 10.21
CA PHE A 66 3.21 -20.01 9.99
C PHE A 66 4.52 -20.24 9.25
N THR A 67 5.07 -21.42 9.47
CA THR A 67 6.29 -21.86 8.84
C THR A 67 5.95 -22.97 7.85
N ILE A 68 6.45 -22.82 6.63
CA ILE A 68 6.27 -23.80 5.56
C ILE A 68 7.53 -24.66 5.55
N PRO A 69 7.44 -25.95 5.95
CA PRO A 69 8.59 -26.83 5.87
C PRO A 69 8.93 -27.10 4.42
N ILE A 70 10.23 -27.16 4.13
CA ILE A 70 10.73 -27.57 2.82
C ILE A 70 11.22 -29.00 2.93
N PHE A 71 10.65 -29.90 2.12
CA PHE A 71 10.89 -31.34 2.30
C PHE A 71 12.32 -31.78 2.02
N ILE A 72 13.09 -30.96 1.31
CA ILE A 72 14.52 -31.15 1.03
C ILE A 72 15.43 -30.41 2.03
N GLY A 73 14.85 -29.85 3.11
CA GLY A 73 15.56 -29.18 4.19
C GLY A 73 15.28 -27.69 4.26
N GLY A 74 15.25 -27.17 5.49
CA GLY A 74 14.96 -25.76 5.78
C GLY A 74 13.46 -25.46 5.87
N SER A 75 13.14 -24.18 5.92
CA SER A 75 11.77 -23.68 6.03
C SER A 75 11.67 -22.25 5.52
N ALA A 76 10.48 -21.88 5.04
CA ALA A 76 10.15 -20.49 4.74
C ALA A 76 9.10 -19.97 5.72
N GLY A 77 9.28 -18.76 6.23
CA GLY A 77 8.29 -18.11 7.08
C GLY A 77 7.25 -17.35 6.26
N SER A 78 6.03 -17.24 6.79
CA SER A 78 4.90 -16.53 6.17
C SER A 78 5.18 -15.04 5.89
N GLU A 79 6.20 -14.45 6.53
CA GLU A 79 6.62 -13.06 6.33
C GLU A 79 7.18 -12.75 4.94
N ASN A 80 7.62 -13.76 4.18
CA ASN A 80 8.17 -13.58 2.82
C ASN A 80 7.04 -13.48 1.76
N GLY A 81 5.78 -13.68 2.13
CA GLY A 81 4.65 -13.68 1.20
C GLY A 81 4.65 -14.88 0.22
N PRO A 82 3.55 -15.07 -0.52
CA PRO A 82 3.33 -16.29 -1.30
C PRO A 82 4.29 -16.45 -2.47
N ASP A 83 4.66 -15.35 -3.13
CA ASP A 83 5.51 -15.40 -4.32
C ASP A 83 6.99 -15.64 -3.99
N GLU A 84 7.53 -14.98 -2.95
CA GLU A 84 8.93 -15.23 -2.54
C GLU A 84 9.08 -16.64 -1.96
N VAL A 85 8.09 -17.14 -1.21
CA VAL A 85 8.08 -18.54 -0.76
C VAL A 85 8.08 -19.50 -1.95
N ARG A 86 7.24 -19.25 -2.96
CA ARG A 86 7.19 -20.09 -4.17
C ARG A 86 8.54 -20.10 -4.88
N GLU A 87 9.17 -18.94 -5.03
CA GLU A 87 10.49 -18.80 -5.63
C GLU A 87 11.56 -19.53 -4.82
N PHE A 88 11.52 -19.41 -3.50
CA PHE A 88 12.46 -20.07 -2.60
C PHE A 88 12.35 -21.60 -2.66
N ILE A 89 11.13 -22.15 -2.62
CA ILE A 89 10.87 -23.58 -2.80
C ILE A 89 11.39 -24.05 -4.16
N ALA A 90 10.99 -23.38 -5.25
CA ALA A 90 11.41 -23.74 -6.60
C ALA A 90 12.93 -23.67 -6.78
N GLY A 91 13.58 -22.66 -6.19
CA GLY A 91 15.03 -22.51 -6.19
C GLY A 91 15.74 -23.68 -5.48
N ALA A 92 15.23 -24.11 -4.33
CA ALA A 92 15.79 -25.24 -3.59
C ALA A 92 15.67 -26.56 -4.37
N TYR A 93 14.53 -26.83 -5.01
CA TYR A 93 14.35 -28.04 -5.84
C TYR A 93 15.18 -27.99 -7.12
N ARG A 94 15.29 -26.82 -7.76
CA ARG A 94 16.18 -26.61 -8.92
C ARG A 94 17.63 -26.93 -8.57
N HIS A 95 18.15 -26.40 -7.46
CA HIS A 95 19.52 -26.69 -7.01
C HIS A 95 19.77 -28.19 -6.80
N ASN A 96 18.80 -28.91 -6.25
CA ASN A 96 18.91 -30.36 -6.06
C ASN A 96 18.87 -31.12 -7.39
N ARG A 97 18.06 -30.69 -8.37
CA ARG A 97 18.05 -31.28 -9.71
C ARG A 97 19.39 -31.09 -10.43
N GLU A 98 20.01 -29.92 -10.33
CA GLU A 98 21.35 -29.64 -10.87
C GLU A 98 22.41 -30.57 -10.26
N ALA A 99 22.32 -30.86 -8.96
CA ALA A 99 23.24 -31.80 -8.30
C ALA A 99 23.15 -33.24 -8.85
N LEU A 100 22.00 -33.63 -9.40
CA LEU A 100 21.80 -34.95 -10.01
C LEU A 100 22.46 -35.12 -11.39
N GLU A 101 22.94 -34.04 -12.02
CA GLU A 101 23.63 -34.13 -13.32
C GLU A 101 24.90 -34.98 -13.24
N ARG A 102 25.64 -34.88 -12.14
CA ARG A 102 26.85 -35.70 -11.92
C ARG A 102 26.50 -37.17 -11.72
N LEU A 103 25.38 -37.45 -11.04
CA LEU A 103 24.90 -38.81 -10.83
C LEU A 103 24.44 -39.44 -12.15
N ALA A 104 23.82 -38.66 -13.04
CA ALA A 104 23.33 -39.14 -14.33
C ALA A 104 24.45 -39.71 -15.24
N CYS A 105 25.70 -39.26 -15.06
CA CYS A 105 26.85 -39.80 -15.78
C CYS A 105 27.29 -41.19 -15.30
N ILE A 106 26.93 -41.58 -14.07
CA ILE A 106 27.37 -42.82 -13.42
C ILE A 106 26.20 -43.81 -13.35
N GLU A 107 25.05 -43.35 -12.86
CA GLU A 107 23.83 -44.13 -12.60
C GLU A 107 22.61 -43.39 -13.20
N PRO A 108 22.41 -43.45 -14.54
CA PRO A 108 21.38 -42.66 -15.22
C PRO A 108 19.95 -43.01 -14.80
N GLU A 109 19.66 -44.29 -14.57
CA GLU A 109 18.32 -44.73 -14.14
C GLU A 109 17.99 -44.23 -12.74
N LEU A 110 18.96 -44.26 -11.81
CA LEU A 110 18.79 -43.73 -10.46
C LEU A 110 18.60 -42.20 -10.49
N ALA A 111 19.39 -41.49 -11.29
CA ALA A 111 19.26 -40.04 -11.43
C ALA A 111 17.89 -39.63 -11.97
N GLU A 112 17.34 -40.36 -12.94
CA GLU A 112 15.99 -40.12 -13.47
C GLU A 112 14.90 -40.42 -12.44
N GLN A 113 15.03 -41.51 -11.68
CA GLN A 113 14.10 -41.80 -10.57
C GLN A 113 14.11 -40.68 -9.52
N MET A 114 15.30 -40.18 -9.15
CA MET A 114 15.44 -39.09 -8.20
C MET A 114 14.87 -37.77 -8.72
N ARG A 115 15.03 -37.46 -10.02
CA ARG A 115 14.42 -36.27 -10.65
C ARG A 115 12.90 -36.29 -10.53
N ARG A 116 12.26 -37.42 -10.90
CA ARG A 116 10.80 -37.56 -10.77
C ARG A 116 10.33 -37.43 -9.33
N ALA A 117 11.11 -37.97 -8.38
CA ALA A 117 10.80 -37.82 -6.96
C ALA A 117 10.89 -36.35 -6.51
N LEU A 118 11.90 -35.60 -6.98
CA LEU A 118 12.01 -34.16 -6.72
C LEU A 118 10.86 -33.37 -7.34
N ASP A 119 10.48 -33.65 -8.58
CA ASP A 119 9.35 -32.97 -9.25
C ASP A 119 8.04 -33.20 -8.49
N ALA A 120 7.79 -34.45 -8.08
CA ALA A 120 6.61 -34.79 -7.28
C ALA A 120 6.62 -34.08 -5.91
N LYS A 121 7.78 -34.01 -5.25
CA LYS A 121 7.93 -33.36 -3.94
C LYS A 121 7.87 -31.84 -4.04
N GLU A 122 8.37 -31.23 -5.10
CA GLU A 122 8.20 -29.80 -5.36
C GLU A 122 6.73 -29.46 -5.51
N ALA A 123 5.98 -30.21 -6.33
CA ALA A 123 4.56 -30.00 -6.52
C ALA A 123 3.77 -30.15 -5.21
N GLU A 124 4.07 -31.17 -4.40
CA GLU A 124 3.47 -31.38 -3.08
C GLU A 124 3.78 -30.22 -2.13
N ASN A 125 5.03 -29.75 -2.11
CA ASN A 125 5.47 -28.65 -1.23
C ASN A 125 4.82 -27.32 -1.63
N LEU A 126 4.70 -27.05 -2.92
CA LEU A 126 4.03 -25.85 -3.46
C LEU A 126 2.52 -25.89 -3.19
N ALA A 127 1.89 -27.05 -3.32
CA ALA A 127 0.47 -27.21 -2.98
C ALA A 127 0.22 -26.97 -1.48
N MET A 128 1.08 -27.51 -0.61
CA MET A 128 1.03 -27.26 0.83
C MET A 128 1.22 -25.78 1.16
N ALA A 129 2.22 -25.12 0.55
CA ALA A 129 2.45 -23.69 0.72
C ALA A 129 1.20 -22.89 0.32
N GLY A 130 0.60 -23.19 -0.84
CA GLY A 130 -0.63 -22.56 -1.29
C GLY A 130 -1.81 -22.75 -0.34
N ALA A 131 -1.98 -23.95 0.21
CA ALA A 131 -3.03 -24.24 1.18
C ALA A 131 -2.87 -23.43 2.48
N LEU A 132 -1.65 -23.32 2.99
CA LEU A 132 -1.36 -22.55 4.21
C LEU A 132 -1.59 -21.05 4.02
N PHE A 133 -1.22 -20.48 2.86
CA PHE A 133 -1.53 -19.10 2.54
C PHE A 133 -3.04 -18.86 2.40
N ALA A 134 -3.77 -19.79 1.78
CA ALA A 134 -5.23 -19.67 1.69
C ALA A 134 -5.90 -19.70 3.06
N GLU A 135 -5.46 -20.58 3.97
CA GLU A 135 -5.96 -20.62 5.35
C GLU A 135 -5.66 -19.31 6.10
N GLU A 136 -4.46 -18.76 5.94
CA GLU A 136 -4.10 -17.47 6.53
C GLU A 136 -4.96 -16.33 5.99
N ASP A 137 -5.23 -16.31 4.68
CA ASP A 137 -6.09 -15.31 4.07
C ASP A 137 -7.53 -15.42 4.60
N GLU A 138 -8.07 -16.64 4.73
CA GLU A 138 -9.37 -16.88 5.36
C GLU A 138 -9.41 -16.39 6.81
N ARG A 139 -8.33 -16.60 7.58
CA ARG A 139 -8.22 -16.10 8.95
C ARG A 139 -8.16 -14.58 8.99
N LYS A 140 -7.42 -13.93 8.09
CA LYS A 140 -7.37 -12.46 7.96
C LYS A 140 -8.72 -11.89 7.59
N GLU A 141 -9.46 -12.55 6.70
CA GLU A 141 -10.84 -12.18 6.36
C GLU A 141 -11.76 -12.30 7.57
N ALA A 142 -11.75 -13.44 8.26
CA ALA A 142 -12.58 -13.69 9.45
C ALA A 142 -12.27 -12.73 10.61
N PHE A 143 -11.01 -12.32 10.75
CA PHE A 143 -10.59 -11.34 11.75
C PHE A 143 -11.01 -9.90 11.41
N GLY A 144 -11.28 -9.62 10.13
CA GLY A 144 -11.62 -8.30 9.62
C GLY A 144 -10.43 -7.50 9.08
N LEU A 145 -9.23 -8.10 8.98
CA LEU A 145 -8.07 -7.45 8.37
C LEU A 145 -8.26 -7.28 6.85
N GLY A 146 -8.72 -8.32 6.16
CA GLY A 146 -8.98 -8.27 4.71
C GLY A 146 -9.96 -7.16 4.31
N PRO A 147 -11.14 -7.05 4.96
CA PRO A 147 -12.07 -5.95 4.72
C PRO A 147 -11.49 -4.57 5.04
N ALA A 148 -10.72 -4.42 6.12
CA ALA A 148 -10.10 -3.14 6.47
C ALA A 148 -9.08 -2.71 5.42
N LEU A 149 -8.27 -3.65 4.91
CA LEU A 149 -7.28 -3.38 3.86
C LEU A 149 -7.95 -2.96 2.54
N ARG A 150 -9.06 -3.60 2.16
CA ARG A 150 -9.83 -3.18 0.98
C ARG A 150 -10.38 -1.76 1.10
N ARG A 151 -10.99 -1.42 2.24
CA ARG A 151 -11.50 -0.05 2.48
C ARG A 151 -10.38 0.99 2.46
N TYR A 152 -9.22 0.64 3.01
CA TYR A 152 -8.04 1.50 2.93
C TYR A 152 -7.67 1.79 1.47
N HIS A 153 -7.52 0.75 0.63
CA HIS A 153 -7.17 0.94 -0.78
C HIS A 153 -8.24 1.65 -1.59
N GLU A 154 -9.52 1.36 -1.37
CA GLU A 154 -10.63 2.07 -2.02
C GLU A 154 -10.63 3.56 -1.65
N ALA A 155 -10.35 3.89 -0.39
CA ALA A 155 -10.28 5.27 0.07
C ALA A 155 -9.00 5.99 -0.41
N GLU A 156 -7.88 5.27 -0.50
CA GLU A 156 -6.61 5.75 -1.07
C GLU A 156 -6.80 6.15 -2.54
N GLU A 157 -7.35 5.24 -3.35
CA GLU A 157 -7.63 5.48 -4.77
C GLU A 157 -8.58 6.67 -4.97
N ALA A 158 -9.63 6.77 -4.14
CA ALA A 158 -10.58 7.89 -4.20
C ALA A 158 -9.96 9.24 -3.82
N GLU A 159 -9.03 9.24 -2.86
CA GLU A 159 -8.28 10.43 -2.46
C GLU A 159 -7.30 10.87 -3.56
N GLU A 160 -6.54 9.92 -4.11
CA GLU A 160 -5.61 10.17 -5.22
C GLU A 160 -6.34 10.71 -6.46
N GLU A 161 -7.51 10.15 -6.81
CA GLU A 161 -8.32 10.64 -7.92
C GLU A 161 -8.80 12.08 -7.67
N ALA A 162 -9.24 12.39 -6.45
CA ALA A 162 -9.70 13.73 -6.09
C ALA A 162 -8.55 14.74 -6.08
N ALA A 163 -7.37 14.35 -5.58
CA ALA A 163 -6.16 15.14 -5.58
C ALA A 163 -5.72 15.45 -7.01
N LEU A 164 -5.68 14.43 -7.89
CA LEU A 164 -5.34 14.60 -9.30
C LEU A 164 -6.32 15.52 -10.01
N ALA A 165 -7.62 15.39 -9.75
CA ALA A 165 -8.65 16.27 -10.32
C ALA A 165 -8.45 17.74 -9.87
N LEU A 166 -8.20 17.97 -8.58
CA LEU A 166 -7.91 19.31 -8.06
C LEU A 166 -6.62 19.88 -8.67
N CYS A 167 -5.53 19.10 -8.71
CA CYS A 167 -4.24 19.51 -9.26
C CYS A 167 -4.28 19.76 -10.78
N SER A 168 -5.09 19.02 -11.52
CA SER A 168 -5.24 19.18 -12.98
C SER A 168 -6.24 20.28 -13.39
N TYR A 169 -7.08 20.76 -12.47
CA TYR A 169 -8.03 21.85 -12.76
C TYR A 169 -7.34 23.10 -13.33
N ARG A 170 -7.78 23.54 -14.50
CA ARG A 170 -7.26 24.73 -15.19
C ARG A 170 -7.96 25.99 -14.68
N CYS A 171 -7.27 26.76 -13.85
CA CYS A 171 -7.77 28.04 -13.36
C CYS A 171 -8.02 29.03 -14.51
N ARG A 172 -9.15 29.73 -14.44
CA ARG A 172 -9.58 30.73 -15.44
C ARG A 172 -9.20 32.16 -15.05
N SER A 173 -8.76 32.35 -13.81
CA SER A 173 -8.34 33.63 -13.26
C SER A 173 -7.21 33.45 -12.26
N LEU A 174 -6.54 34.55 -11.92
CA LEU A 174 -5.56 34.56 -10.83
C LEU A 174 -6.21 34.25 -9.48
N GLU A 175 -7.47 34.66 -9.29
CA GLU A 175 -8.20 34.38 -8.05
C GLU A 175 -8.49 32.89 -7.86
N GLU A 176 -8.87 32.19 -8.93
CA GLU A 176 -9.00 30.72 -8.88
C GLU A 176 -7.66 30.04 -8.61
N ALA A 177 -6.55 30.57 -9.16
CA ALA A 177 -5.21 30.05 -8.86
C ALA A 177 -4.84 30.23 -7.38
N ARG A 178 -5.20 31.36 -6.75
CA ARG A 178 -4.99 31.60 -5.32
C ARG A 178 -5.81 30.64 -4.46
N ILE A 179 -7.10 30.50 -4.74
CA ILE A 179 -8.00 29.61 -4.00
C ILE A 179 -7.49 28.16 -4.08
N LYS A 180 -7.12 27.71 -5.29
CA LYS A 180 -6.55 26.38 -5.51
C LYS A 180 -5.22 26.20 -4.76
N ALA A 181 -4.32 27.18 -4.82
CA ALA A 181 -3.03 27.10 -4.16
C ALA A 181 -3.17 27.01 -2.64
N ALA A 182 -4.05 27.84 -2.05
CA ALA A 182 -4.37 27.77 -0.62
C ALA A 182 -4.90 26.38 -0.22
N ALA A 183 -5.89 25.86 -0.97
CA ALA A 183 -6.47 24.55 -0.69
C ALA A 183 -5.43 23.40 -0.79
N ILE A 184 -4.52 23.47 -1.76
CA ILE A 184 -3.44 22.46 -1.89
C ILE A 184 -2.46 22.57 -0.73
N LEU A 185 -2.05 23.78 -0.34
CA LEU A 185 -1.11 24.03 0.77
C LEU A 185 -1.66 23.60 2.13
N GLU A 186 -2.97 23.73 2.34
CA GLU A 186 -3.64 23.27 3.57
C GLU A 186 -3.84 21.74 3.61
N SER A 187 -3.62 21.06 2.49
CA SER A 187 -3.86 19.64 2.36
C SER A 187 -2.60 18.78 2.43
N ALA A 188 -2.79 17.48 2.66
CA ALA A 188 -1.69 16.50 2.69
C ALA A 188 -0.92 16.40 1.35
N ILE A 189 -1.50 16.86 0.23
CA ILE A 189 -0.84 16.94 -1.08
C ILE A 189 0.49 17.70 -0.97
N ALA A 190 0.53 18.81 -0.22
CA ALA A 190 1.73 19.63 -0.08
C ALA A 190 2.87 18.88 0.64
N ASP A 191 2.53 18.03 1.61
CA ASP A 191 3.49 17.20 2.34
C ASP A 191 4.05 16.07 1.47
N GLU A 192 3.24 15.52 0.57
CA GLU A 192 3.68 14.45 -0.35
C GLU A 192 4.66 14.94 -1.39
N PHE A 193 4.48 16.16 -1.91
CA PHE A 193 5.37 16.69 -2.92
C PHE A 193 6.83 16.82 -2.43
N ARG A 194 7.08 16.95 -1.11
CA ARG A 194 8.41 17.13 -0.44
C ARG A 194 9.39 18.06 -1.19
N ASN A 195 8.88 18.85 -2.12
CA ASN A 195 9.64 19.60 -3.08
C ASN A 195 9.42 21.06 -2.73
N LYS A 196 10.45 21.65 -2.12
CA LYS A 196 10.45 23.04 -1.69
C LYS A 196 10.10 24.00 -2.83
N PHE A 197 10.37 23.64 -4.09
CA PHE A 197 10.01 24.45 -5.24
C PHE A 197 8.52 24.42 -5.55
N CYS A 198 7.84 23.29 -5.35
CA CYS A 198 6.39 23.19 -5.53
C CYS A 198 5.65 24.00 -4.46
N VAL A 199 6.07 23.89 -3.20
CA VAL A 199 5.50 24.68 -2.09
C VAL A 199 5.74 26.17 -2.33
N ALA A 200 6.97 26.59 -2.61
CA ALA A 200 7.28 28.00 -2.89
C ALA A 200 6.53 28.56 -4.11
N PHE A 201 6.31 27.74 -5.15
CA PHE A 201 5.49 28.13 -6.29
C PHE A 201 4.03 28.36 -5.90
N LEU A 202 3.44 27.48 -5.08
CA LEU A 202 2.07 27.65 -4.58
C LEU A 202 1.96 28.88 -3.68
N GLU A 203 2.91 29.09 -2.77
CA GLU A 203 2.99 30.25 -1.89
C GLU A 203 3.07 31.57 -2.68
N SER A 204 3.76 31.59 -3.83
CA SER A 204 3.89 32.79 -4.67
C SER A 204 2.55 33.35 -5.18
N PHE A 205 1.51 32.51 -5.28
CA PHE A 205 0.17 33.00 -5.63
C PHE A 205 -0.48 33.79 -4.49
N LEU A 206 -0.13 33.47 -3.24
CA LEU A 206 -0.68 34.08 -2.03
C LEU A 206 0.00 35.42 -1.70
N GLU A 207 1.30 35.55 -1.99
CA GLU A 207 2.08 36.75 -1.67
C GLU A 207 1.83 37.94 -2.62
N ALA A 208 1.40 37.70 -3.86
CA ALA A 208 1.23 38.72 -4.90
C ALA A 208 -0.02 39.64 -4.72
N GLY A 209 -0.51 39.81 -3.50
CA GLY A 209 -1.72 40.58 -3.17
C GLY A 209 -1.70 41.34 -1.85
N ALA A 210 -0.56 41.41 -1.15
CA ALA A 210 -0.36 42.27 0.02
C ALA A 210 0.14 43.68 -0.37
#